data_AF-A0A5D4NMZ4-F1
#
_entry.id   AF-A0A5D4NMZ4-F1
#
_cell.length_a   1.000
_cell.length_b   1.000
_cell.length_c   1.000
_cell.angle_alpha   90.00
_cell.angle_beta   90.00
_cell.angle_gamma   90.00
#
_symmetry.space_group_name_H-M   'P 1'
#
loop_
_entity.id
_entity.type
_entity.pdbx_description
1 polymer ?
#
loop_
_entity_poly.entity_id
_entity_poly.type
_entity_poly.pdbx_seq_one_letter_code
_entity_poly.pdbx_strand_id
1 'polypeptide(L)' 'MRELKDRDVNFESDHPVEDVMGDEIQVDDVYYKFGNDIVLETNLKIYLIQNQQVECYQAQK' A
#
# COMPACT_ATOMS: atom_id res chain seq x y z
N MET A 1 -14.21 16.74 41.09
CA MET A 1 -14.70 15.70 40.18
C MET A 1 -14.04 15.93 38.83
N ARG A 2 -13.19 15.01 38.37
CA ARG A 2 -12.53 15.09 37.06
C ARG A 2 -13.49 14.51 36.03
N GLU A 3 -13.86 15.27 35.02
CA GLU A 3 -14.46 14.74 33.79
C GLU A 3 -13.40 14.80 32.71
N LEU A 4 -12.58 13.75 32.65
CA LEU A 4 -11.83 13.44 31.44
C LEU A 4 -12.86 12.79 30.52
N LYS A 5 -13.37 13.57 29.57
CA LYS A 5 -14.12 13.04 28.44
C LYS A 5 -13.11 12.25 27.63
N ASP A 6 -12.99 10.96 27.94
CA ASP A 6 -12.35 9.97 27.09
C ASP A 6 -13.05 10.11 25.73
N ARG A 7 -12.44 10.92 24.85
CA ARG A 7 -12.68 10.79 23.43
C ARG A 7 -12.17 9.38 23.16
N ASP A 8 -13.05 8.53 22.66
CA ASP A 8 -12.66 7.28 22.02
C ASP A 8 -11.67 7.63 20.90
N VAL A 9 -10.39 7.78 21.27
CA VAL A 9 -9.29 7.84 20.32
C VAL A 9 -9.20 6.40 19.87
N ASN A 10 -9.91 6.12 18.78
CA ASN A 10 -9.76 4.89 18.05
C ASN A 10 -8.28 4.80 17.65
N PHE A 11 -7.49 4.09 18.44
CA PHE A 11 -6.16 3.63 18.07
C PHE A 11 -6.35 2.55 17.00
N GLU A 12 -6.95 2.90 15.86
CA GLU A 12 -6.72 2.12 14.66
C GLU A 12 -5.20 2.14 14.48
N SER A 13 -4.61 0.96 14.60
CA SER A 13 -3.17 0.76 14.71
C SER A 13 -2.44 1.67 13.73
N ASP A 14 -1.50 2.45 14.25
CA ASP A 14 -0.56 3.30 13.51
C ASP A 14 0.46 2.44 12.74
N HIS A 15 -0.06 1.47 12.00
CA HIS A 15 0.64 0.57 11.13
C HIS A 15 0.05 0.78 9.74
N PRO A 16 0.33 1.93 9.11
CA PRO A 16 0.06 2.06 7.70
C PRO A 16 0.81 0.92 7.01
N VAL A 17 0.07 0.10 6.26
CA VAL A 17 0.73 -0.86 5.38
C VAL A 17 1.48 -0.01 4.37
N GLU A 18 2.79 -0.19 4.26
CA GLU A 18 3.59 0.49 3.25
C GLU A 18 3.78 -0.45 2.06
N ASP A 19 3.82 0.14 0.87
CA ASP A 19 4.26 -0.56 -0.32
C ASP A 19 5.79 -0.73 -0.34
N VAL A 20 6.30 -1.48 -1.31
CA VAL A 20 7.75 -1.74 -1.46
C VAL A 20 8.60 -0.48 -1.70
N MET A 21 7.99 0.66 -2.04
CA MET A 21 8.65 1.95 -2.22
C MET A 21 8.55 2.85 -0.98
N GLY A 22 7.88 2.39 0.08
CA GLY A 22 7.68 3.11 1.34
C GLY A 22 6.47 4.05 1.31
N ASP A 23 5.60 3.95 0.30
CA ASP A 23 4.37 4.73 0.24
C ASP A 23 3.28 4.03 1.07
N GLU A 24 2.63 4.77 1.97
CA GLU A 24 1.54 4.24 2.79
C GLU A 24 0.28 3.97 1.96
N ILE A 25 -0.28 2.76 2.07
CA ILE A 25 -1.57 2.38 1.50
C ILE A 25 -2.68 3.12 2.23
N GLN A 26 -3.43 3.95 1.49
CA GLN A 26 -4.57 4.70 1.99
C GLN A 26 -5.89 3.93 1.79
N VAL A 27 -6.95 4.41 2.45
CA VAL A 27 -8.31 3.95 2.18
C VAL A 27 -8.64 4.25 0.72
N ASP A 28 -9.16 3.24 0.01
CA ASP A 28 -9.50 3.24 -1.42
C ASP A 28 -8.32 3.07 -2.41
N ASP A 29 -7.09 2.88 -1.92
CA ASP A 29 -5.98 2.52 -2.80
C ASP A 29 -6.12 1.11 -3.38
N VAL A 30 -5.71 0.96 -4.64
CA VAL A 30 -5.58 -0.33 -5.30
C VAL A 30 -4.13 -0.79 -5.18
N TYR A 31 -3.93 -1.98 -4.60
CA TYR A 31 -2.62 -2.59 -4.43
C TYR A 31 -2.64 -4.08 -4.76
N TYR A 32 -1.46 -4.63 -5.00
CA TYR A 32 -1.22 -6.02 -5.36
C TYR A 32 -0.24 -6.64 -4.36
N LYS A 33 -0.48 -7.91 -3.97
CA LYS A 33 0.40 -8.65 -3.06
C LYS A 33 1.15 -9.75 -3.80
N PHE A 34 2.47 -9.66 -3.82
CA PHE A 34 3.38 -10.65 -4.41
C PHE A 34 4.21 -11.31 -3.30
N GLY A 35 3.77 -12.47 -2.80
CA GLY A 35 4.42 -13.09 -1.65
C GLY A 35 4.27 -12.20 -0.41
N ASN A 36 5.38 -11.61 0.05
CA ASN A 36 5.38 -10.65 1.16
C ASN A 36 5.39 -9.19 0.71
N ASP A 37 5.55 -8.93 -0.59
CA ASP A 37 5.64 -7.58 -1.13
C ASP A 37 4.24 -7.02 -1.36
N ILE A 38 4.02 -5.78 -0.92
CA ILE A 38 2.83 -4.99 -1.21
C ILE A 38 3.22 -3.92 -2.24
N VAL A 39 2.45 -3.80 -3.32
CA VAL A 39 2.80 -2.92 -4.43
C VAL A 39 1.58 -2.10 -4.83
N LEU A 40 1.65 -0.78 -4.70
CA LEU A 40 0.61 0.11 -5.20
C LEU A 40 0.47 0.00 -6.71
N GLU A 41 -0.73 0.22 -7.24
CA GLU A 41 -1.00 0.19 -8.68
C GLU A 41 -0.07 1.13 -9.46
N THR A 42 0.22 2.30 -8.90
CA THR A 42 1.16 3.28 -9.45
C THR A 42 2.57 2.73 -9.62
N ASN A 43 3.00 1.84 -8.72
CA ASN A 43 4.35 1.27 -8.67
C ASN A 43 4.42 -0.12 -9.34
N LEU A 44 3.28 -0.74 -9.67
CA LEU A 44 3.19 -2.09 -10.23
C LEU A 44 4.08 -2.30 -11.47
N LYS A 45 4.05 -1.36 -12.43
CA LYS A 45 4.83 -1.50 -13.67
C LYS A 45 6.33 -1.54 -13.40
N ILE A 46 6.81 -0.68 -12.50
CA ILE A 46 8.23 -0.59 -12.14
C ILE A 46 8.65 -1.88 -11.41
N TYR A 47 7.84 -2.32 -10.44
CA TYR A 47 8.09 -3.55 -9.70
C TYR A 47 8.18 -4.79 -10.62
N LEU A 48 7.27 -4.94 -11.58
CA LEU A 48 7.27 -6.10 -12.48
C LEU A 48 8.52 -6.16 -13.38
N ILE A 49 8.99 -5.01 -13.87
CA ILE A 49 10.21 -4.93 -14.69
C ILE A 49 11.45 -5.28 -13.86
N GLN A 50 11.52 -4.76 -12.63
CA GLN A 50 12.72 -4.88 -11.79
C GLN A 50 12.82 -6.22 -11.05
N ASN A 51 11.72 -6.71 -10.48
CA ASN A 51 11.74 -7.82 -9.53
C ASN A 51 11.29 -9.14 -10.15
N GLN A 52 10.44 -9.09 -11.18
CA GLN A 52 9.88 -10.29 -11.79
C GLN A 52 10.49 -10.58 -13.18
N GLN A 53 11.40 -9.72 -13.67
CA GLN A 53 12.03 -9.81 -15.00
C GLN A 53 11.01 -10.02 -16.14
N VAL A 54 9.79 -9.51 -15.96
CA VAL A 54 8.74 -9.64 -16.95
C VAL A 54 8.96 -8.52 -17.97
N GLU A 55 9.12 -8.90 -19.24
CA GLU A 55 9.00 -7.92 -20.32
C GLU A 55 7.55 -7.43 -20.37
N CYS A 56 7.31 -6.26 -19.79
CA CYS A 56 5.99 -5.64 -19.78
C CYS A 56 5.65 -5.10 -21.18
N TYR A 57 4.85 -5.84 -21.93
CA TYR A 57 4.35 -5.43 -23.23
C TYR A 57 3.02 -4.67 -23.09
N GLN A 58 2.94 -3.46 -23.65
CA GLN A 58 1.66 -2.79 -23.84
C GLN A 58 0.95 -3.43 -25.03
N ALA A 59 -0.28 -3.92 -24.83
CA ALA A 59 -1.10 -4.37 -25.94
C ALA A 59 -1.30 -3.20 -26.92
N GLN A 60 -0.87 -3.39 -28.17
CA GLN A 60 -1.11 -2.40 -29.23
C GLN A 60 -2.59 -2.40 -29.56
N LYS A 61 -3.20 -1.21 -29.56
CA LYS A 61 -4.61 -1.00 -29.89
C LYS A 61 -4.78 -0.81 -31.39
#